data_AF-A0A370HED0-F1
#
_entry.id   AF-A0A370HED0-F1
#
_cell.length_a   1.000
_cell.length_b   1.000
_cell.length_c   1.000
_cell.angle_alpha   90.00
_cell.angle_beta   90.00
_cell.angle_gamma   90.00
#
_symmetry.space_group_name_H-M   'P 1'
#
loop_
_entity.id
_entity.type
_entity.pdbx_description
1 polymer ?
#
loop_
_entity_poly.entity_id
_entity_poly.type
_entity_poly.pdbx_seq_one_letter_code
_entity_poly.pdbx_strand_id
1 'polypeptide(L)'
;MNDNDVPLTDLPELSAIKQAALSYVTDAFAEAELDGLDADCMAQAALFAAFQELVATYGEEAVADYAAGLPDKIRTGAFSMAVSLKH
;
A
#
# COMPACT_ATOMS: atom_id res chain seq x y z
N MET A 1 19.27 15.13 25.73
CA MET A 1 18.41 15.04 24.53
C MET A 1 19.03 13.93 23.71
N ASN A 2 18.33 12.82 23.52
CA ASN A 2 18.84 11.68 22.78
C ASN A 2 18.43 11.88 21.31
N ASP A 3 19.37 12.26 20.46
CA ASP A 3 19.13 12.64 19.06
C ASP A 3 18.82 11.45 18.14
N ASN A 4 18.26 10.35 18.66
CA ASN A 4 18.16 9.08 17.94
C ASN A 4 16.74 8.49 17.81
N ASP A 5 15.71 9.29 18.05
CA ASP A 5 14.31 8.89 17.84
C ASP A 5 13.72 9.57 16.59
N VAL A 6 14.45 9.61 15.47
CA VAL A 6 13.79 9.82 14.18
C VAL A 6 13.02 8.53 13.90
N PRO A 7 11.68 8.56 13.80
CA PRO A 7 10.91 7.38 13.47
C PRO A 7 11.47 6.79 12.17
N LEU A 8 11.73 5.48 12.12
CA LEU A 8 12.21 4.79 10.91
C LEU A 8 11.30 5.05 9.68
N THR A 9 10.06 5.49 9.92
CA THR A 9 9.11 5.92 8.89
C THR A 9 9.43 7.27 8.23
N ASP A 10 10.26 8.11 8.83
CA ASP A 10 10.59 9.48 8.37
C ASP A 10 11.96 9.58 7.65
N LEU A 11 12.62 8.45 7.39
CA LEU A 11 13.82 8.46 6.55
C LEU A 11 13.41 8.78 5.10
N PRO A 12 13.86 9.90 4.50
CA PRO A 12 13.45 10.32 3.16
C PRO A 12 13.69 9.22 2.11
N GLU A 13 14.74 8.43 2.28
CA GLU A 13 15.09 7.32 1.38
C GLU A 13 14.07 6.18 1.42
N LEU A 14 13.57 5.80 2.60
CA LEU A 14 12.52 4.77 2.72
C LEU A 14 11.19 5.25 2.12
N SER A 15 10.88 6.54 2.27
CA SER A 15 9.69 7.14 1.65
C SER A 15 9.80 7.14 0.12
N ALA A 16 10.98 7.45 -0.42
CA ALA A 16 11.25 7.43 -1.85
C ALA A 16 11.18 6.02 -2.44
N ILE A 17 11.71 5.01 -1.75
CA ILE A 17 11.63 3.60 -2.16
C ILE A 17 10.17 3.14 -2.19
N LYS A 18 9.38 3.45 -1.15
CA LYS A 18 7.95 3.13 -1.11
C LYS A 18 7.18 3.80 -2.26
N GLN A 19 7.49 5.06 -2.55
CA GLN A 19 6.88 5.77 -3.67
C GLN A 19 7.26 5.15 -5.01
N ALA A 20 8.52 4.78 -5.22
CA ALA A 20 8.97 4.11 -6.43
C ALA A 20 8.28 2.76 -6.62
N ALA A 21 8.18 1.94 -5.56
CA ALA A 21 7.46 0.66 -5.59
C ALA A 21 5.98 0.86 -5.95
N LEU A 22 5.34 1.89 -5.38
CA LEU A 22 3.94 2.21 -5.72
C LEU A 22 3.79 2.63 -7.19
N SER A 23 4.74 3.38 -7.75
CA SER A 23 4.73 3.70 -9.18
C SER A 23 4.78 2.44 -10.05
N TYR A 24 5.66 1.48 -9.75
CA TYR A 24 5.71 0.21 -10.48
C TYR A 24 4.40 -0.57 -10.43
N VAL A 25 3.73 -0.59 -9.26
CA VAL A 25 2.41 -1.23 -9.13
C VAL A 25 1.36 -0.48 -9.96
N THR A 26 1.38 0.85 -9.95
CA THR A 26 0.44 1.68 -10.71
C THR A 26 0.62 1.48 -12.22
N ASP A 27 1.86 1.41 -12.69
CA ASP A 27 2.17 1.14 -14.09
C ASP A 27 1.68 -0.25 -14.51
N ALA A 28 1.88 -1.27 -13.66
CA ALA A 28 1.36 -2.62 -13.91
C ALA A 28 -0.18 -2.66 -14.00
N PHE A 29 -0.88 -1.82 -13.22
CA PHE A 29 -2.33 -1.69 -13.33
C PHE A 29 -2.74 -1.04 -14.66
N ALA A 30 -2.04 0.01 -15.08
CA ALA A 30 -2.30 0.66 -16.36
C ALA A 30 -2.07 -0.29 -17.54
N GLU A 31 -1.01 -1.10 -17.50
CA GLU A 31 -0.75 -2.14 -18.50
C GLU A 31 -1.84 -3.22 -18.52
N ALA A 32 -2.26 -3.70 -17.34
CA ALA A 32 -3.33 -4.69 -17.22
C ALA A 32 -4.66 -4.19 -17.81
N GLU A 33 -5.01 -2.92 -17.61
CA GLU A 33 -6.19 -2.31 -18.22
C GLU A 33 -6.10 -2.25 -19.75
N LEU A 34 -4.91 -1.96 -20.31
CA LEU A 34 -4.68 -1.97 -21.76
C LEU A 34 -4.84 -3.37 -22.36
N ASP A 35 -4.47 -4.41 -21.60
CA ASP A 35 -4.66 -5.81 -21.96
C ASP A 35 -6.11 -6.30 -21.78
N GLY A 36 -7.00 -5.43 -21.28
CA GLY A 36 -8.43 -5.72 -21.11
C GLY A 36 -8.76 -6.48 -19.82
N LEU A 37 -7.86 -6.48 -18.83
CA LEU A 37 -8.14 -7.02 -17.51
C LEU A 37 -9.08 -6.09 -16.74
N ASP A 38 -9.97 -6.70 -15.96
CA ASP A 38 -10.89 -6.00 -15.10
C ASP A 38 -10.16 -5.39 -13.88
N ALA A 39 -10.40 -4.11 -13.62
CA ALA A 39 -9.70 -3.37 -12.56
C ALA A 39 -9.99 -3.94 -11.16
N ASP A 40 -11.21 -4.43 -10.91
CA ASP A 40 -11.56 -5.03 -9.62
C ASP A 40 -10.82 -6.36 -9.44
N CYS A 41 -10.73 -7.17 -10.50
CA CYS A 41 -9.92 -8.40 -10.51
C CYS A 41 -8.45 -8.11 -10.24
N MET A 42 -7.88 -7.08 -10.88
CA MET A 42 -6.48 -6.70 -10.69
C MET A 42 -6.21 -6.22 -9.26
N ALA A 43 -7.12 -5.42 -8.69
CA ALA A 43 -7.03 -4.97 -7.30
C ALA A 43 -7.03 -6.15 -6.31
N GLN A 44 -7.92 -7.12 -6.51
CA GLN A 44 -7.97 -8.32 -5.67
C GLN A 44 -6.70 -9.16 -5.79
N ALA A 45 -6.17 -9.34 -7.00
CA ALA A 45 -4.93 -10.06 -7.25
C ALA A 45 -3.74 -9.37 -6.58
N ALA A 46 -3.65 -8.04 -6.68
CA ALA A 46 -2.60 -7.25 -6.05
C ALA A 46 -2.67 -7.34 -4.51
N LEU A 47 -3.88 -7.28 -3.92
CA LEU A 47 -4.06 -7.46 -2.48
C LEU A 47 -3.61 -8.85 -2.03
N PHE A 48 -3.95 -9.90 -2.78
CA PHE A 48 -3.51 -11.25 -2.48
C PHE A 48 -1.99 -11.39 -2.53
N ALA A 49 -1.36 -10.88 -3.59
CA ALA A 49 0.10 -10.90 -3.74
C ALA A 49 0.80 -10.13 -2.61
N ALA A 50 0.27 -8.95 -2.26
CA ALA A 50 0.80 -8.16 -1.16
C ALA A 50 0.70 -8.90 0.18
N PHE A 51 -0.44 -9.51 0.51
CA PHE A 51 -0.57 -10.28 1.74
C PHE A 51 0.31 -11.54 1.74
N GLN A 52 0.46 -12.22 0.60
CA GLN A 52 1.38 -13.36 0.49
C GLN A 52 2.81 -12.97 0.84
N GLU A 53 3.32 -11.86 0.29
CA GLU A 53 4.68 -11.37 0.58
C GLU A 53 4.85 -10.96 2.05
N LEU A 54 3.85 -10.26 2.60
CA LEU A 54 3.85 -9.86 4.01
C LEU A 54 3.85 -11.10 4.92
N VAL A 55 3.05 -12.11 4.62
CA VAL A 55 3.00 -13.36 5.40
C VAL A 55 4.32 -14.13 5.29
N ALA A 56 4.90 -14.21 4.10
CA ALA A 56 6.20 -14.85 3.90
C ALA A 56 7.33 -14.16 4.68
N THR A 57 7.27 -12.83 4.80
CA THR A 57 8.29 -12.03 5.49
C THR A 57 8.10 -11.98 7.01
N TYR A 58 6.86 -11.84 7.48
CA TYR A 58 6.54 -11.51 8.87
C TYR A 58 5.74 -12.59 9.63
N GLY A 59 5.15 -13.56 8.92
CA GLY A 59 4.30 -14.61 9.48
C GLY A 59 2.81 -14.21 9.59
N GLU A 60 1.93 -15.20 9.69
CA GLU A 60 0.47 -14.99 9.62
C GLU A 60 -0.09 -14.11 10.73
N GLU A 61 0.29 -14.36 12.00
CA GLU A 61 -0.24 -13.59 13.14
C GLU A 61 0.13 -12.10 13.06
N ALA A 62 1.38 -11.79 12.70
CA ALA A 62 1.83 -10.40 12.56
C ALA A 62 1.07 -9.66 11.44
N VAL A 63 0.75 -10.36 10.36
CA VAL A 63 -0.03 -9.79 9.25
C VAL A 63 -1.51 -9.67 9.60
N ALA A 64 -2.06 -10.60 10.38
CA ALA A 64 -3.43 -10.50 10.90
C ALA A 64 -3.60 -9.27 11.79
N ASP A 65 -2.65 -9.03 12.71
CA ASP A 65 -2.63 -7.84 13.57
C ASP A 65 -2.51 -6.54 12.75
N TYR A 66 -1.65 -6.54 11.72
CA TYR A 66 -1.55 -5.42 10.78
C TYR A 66 -2.88 -5.19 10.05
N ALA A 67 -3.52 -6.26 9.56
CA ALA A 67 -4.77 -6.19 8.80
C ALA A 67 -5.96 -5.74 9.65
N ALA A 68 -5.94 -5.98 10.96
CA ALA A 68 -7.00 -5.55 11.89
C ALA A 68 -7.21 -4.03 11.89
N GLY A 69 -6.19 -3.24 11.55
CA GLY A 69 -6.30 -1.78 11.42
C GLY A 69 -6.80 -1.28 10.07
N LEU A 70 -6.90 -2.14 9.04
CA LEU A 70 -7.33 -1.73 7.71
C LEU A 70 -8.78 -1.23 7.65
N PRO A 71 -9.77 -1.86 8.30
CA PRO A 71 -11.14 -1.38 8.28
C PRO A 71 -11.28 0.08 8.75
N ASP A 72 -10.53 0.45 9.79
CA ASP A 72 -10.57 1.82 10.30
C ASP A 72 -9.88 2.79 9.34
N LYS A 73 -8.74 2.42 8.76
CA LYS A 73 -8.08 3.22 7.71
C LYS A 73 -8.98 3.45 6.49
N ILE A 74 -9.74 2.45 6.08
CA ILE A 74 -10.71 2.57 4.97
C ILE A 74 -11.81 3.56 5.35
N ARG A 75 -12.39 3.44 6.55
CA ARG A 75 -13.47 4.32 7.02
C ARG A 75 -13.03 5.77 7.21
N THR A 76 -11.77 6.00 7.59
CA THR A 76 -11.20 7.35 7.70
C THR A 76 -10.80 7.95 6.35
N GLY A 77 -10.96 7.21 5.26
CA GLY A 77 -10.63 7.68 3.91
C GLY A 77 -9.13 7.69 3.61
N ALA A 78 -8.31 6.95 4.37
CA ALA A 78 -6.85 6.93 4.19
C ALA A 78 -6.40 6.47 2.79
N PHE A 79 -7.26 5.74 2.08
CA PHE A 79 -7.02 5.24 0.71
C PHE A 79 -7.81 6.02 -0.35
N SER A 80 -8.74 6.87 0.05
CA SER A 80 -9.41 7.78 -0.86
C SER A 80 -8.45 8.92 -1.13
N MET A 81 -7.81 8.92 -2.30
CA MET A 81 -6.97 10.05 -2.72
C MET A 81 -7.74 11.35 -2.46
N ALA A 82 -7.13 12.27 -1.72
CA ALA A 82 -7.63 13.62 -1.49
C ALA A 82 -7.59 14.42 -2.81
N VAL A 83 -8.41 14.03 -3.78
CA VAL A 83 -8.79 14.84 -4.92
C VAL A 83 -10.24 15.30 -4.73
N SER A 84 -10.53 15.86 -3.56
CA SER A 84 -11.57 16.87 -3.47
C SER A 84 -10.97 18.19 -3.98
N LEU A 85 -10.60 18.23 -5.26
CA LEU A 85 -10.45 19.52 -5.94
C LEU A 85 -11.86 20.00 -6.23
N LYS A 86 -12.36 20.77 -5.27
CA LYS A 86 -13.63 21.50 -5.30
C LYS A 86 -13.61 22.43 -6.52
N HIS A 87 -14.48 22.17 -7.51
CA HIS A 87 -14.93 23.17 -8.48
C HIS A 87 -16.40 23.47 -8.24
#